data_AF-A0A1C0Y6T0-F1
#
_entry.id   AF-A0A1C0Y6T0-F1
#
_cell.length_a   1.000
_cell.length_b   1.000
_cell.length_c   1.000
_cell.angle_alpha   90.00
_cell.angle_beta   90.00
_cell.angle_gamma   90.00
#
_symmetry.space_group_name_H-M   'P 1'
#
loop_
_entity.id
_entity.type
_entity.pdbx_description
1 polymer ?
#
loop_
_entity_poly.entity_id
_entity_poly.type
_entity_poly.pdbx_seq_one_letter_code
_entity_poly.pdbx_strand_id
1 'polypeptide(L)'
;MKQKIIVWFAFFMLVTSSASAHVMNRDNMYRDIAMSEMADAIVFATSLGIIRDVENDQQFKPSTTLTMKTLAAWYGAFQRLDGTSEHELATAAVAAGYVSTIEGNATYADVNQLYFDGQLALTNKQATLTRAEFAEFITTHAMTVFGEETLLAQAAFTAGPTGVVEAVNKVDTAYVLTIGGKPYTLGMHPSIIGNSVDPSIWTGQYIAQSFFAPNHTSDMHSHDAASQALQFIVLGDTPFITAISEVEEDTTATSLQTIEQALIIDEEPVETSSENNRMMWLVMFGVGAIVIGSLYMYKRKSLK
;
A
#
# COMPACT_ATOMS: atom_id res chain seq x y z
N MET A 1 -33.48 40.01 29.00
CA MET A 1 -32.52 38.92 29.32
C MET A 1 -32.65 37.67 28.42
N LYS A 2 -33.82 37.38 27.81
CA LYS A 2 -34.02 36.18 26.99
C LYS A 2 -33.41 36.20 25.57
N GLN A 3 -32.95 37.36 25.08
CA GLN A 3 -32.34 37.51 23.75
C GLN A 3 -30.82 37.28 23.71
N LYS A 4 -30.14 37.15 24.85
CA LYS A 4 -28.68 36.95 24.90
C LYS A 4 -28.24 35.47 24.92
N ILE A 5 -29.19 34.54 25.07
CA ILE A 5 -28.89 33.09 25.16
C ILE A 5 -28.88 32.43 23.77
N ILE A 6 -29.64 32.97 22.80
CA ILE A 6 -29.73 32.41 21.43
C ILE A 6 -28.43 32.62 20.64
N VAL A 7 -27.68 33.70 20.92
CA VAL A 7 -26.43 34.02 20.22
C VAL A 7 -25.29 33.06 20.60
N TRP A 8 -25.29 32.51 21.80
CA TRP A 8 -24.25 31.56 22.24
C TRP A 8 -24.47 30.13 21.72
N PHE A 9 -25.73 29.73 21.47
CA PHE A 9 -26.02 28.40 20.93
C PHE A 9 -25.72 28.30 19.41
N ALA A 10 -25.86 29.42 18.68
CA ALA A 10 -25.49 29.50 17.27
C ALA A 10 -23.96 29.52 17.04
N PHE A 11 -23.18 30.01 18.02
CA PHE A 11 -21.71 30.04 17.91
C PHE A 11 -21.06 28.66 18.10
N PHE A 12 -21.74 27.73 18.80
CA PHE A 12 -21.22 26.38 19.03
C PHE A 12 -21.53 25.41 17.87
N MET A 13 -22.49 25.73 17.00
CA MET A 13 -22.84 24.93 15.81
C MET A 13 -21.96 25.19 14.58
N LEU A 14 -21.01 26.12 14.66
CA LEU A 14 -20.10 26.47 13.55
C LEU A 14 -18.69 25.88 13.70
N VAL A 15 -18.46 24.99 14.67
CA VAL A 15 -17.24 24.18 14.69
C VAL A 15 -17.47 22.99 13.75
N THR A 16 -17.48 23.25 12.44
CA THR A 16 -17.32 22.21 11.45
C THR A 16 -15.94 21.60 11.65
N SER A 17 -15.87 20.40 12.20
CA SER A 17 -14.65 19.61 12.29
C SER A 17 -14.02 19.53 10.91
N SER A 18 -12.96 20.31 10.72
CA SER A 18 -12.18 20.32 9.48
C SER A 18 -11.53 18.94 9.34
N ALA A 19 -12.04 18.11 8.43
CA ALA A 19 -11.38 16.88 8.05
C ALA A 19 -10.06 17.26 7.35
N SER A 20 -8.98 17.31 8.13
CA SER A 20 -7.63 17.39 7.58
C SER A 20 -7.42 16.13 6.75
N ALA A 21 -6.84 16.24 5.55
CA ALA A 21 -6.46 15.07 4.76
C ALA A 21 -5.69 14.09 5.66
N HIS A 22 -6.28 12.91 5.88
CA HIS A 22 -5.71 11.90 6.75
C HIS A 22 -4.90 10.97 5.87
N VAL A 23 -3.64 11.33 5.68
CA VAL A 23 -2.71 10.56 4.85
C VAL A 23 -2.50 9.18 5.48
N MET A 24 -2.63 8.15 4.66
CA MET A 24 -2.52 6.76 5.09
C MET A 24 -1.20 6.16 4.62
N ASN A 25 -0.54 5.37 5.46
CA ASN A 25 0.62 4.57 5.09
C ASN A 25 0.59 3.22 5.86
N ARG A 26 1.69 2.46 5.80
CA ARG A 26 1.84 1.19 6.51
C ARG A 26 1.61 1.26 8.04
N ASP A 27 1.77 2.43 8.64
CA ASP A 27 1.74 2.61 10.10
C ASP A 27 0.34 2.89 10.64
N ASN A 28 -0.57 3.40 9.80
CA ASN A 28 -1.90 3.84 10.24
C ASN A 28 -3.07 3.33 9.39
N MET A 29 -2.82 2.70 8.24
CA MET A 29 -3.90 2.15 7.40
C MET A 29 -4.58 0.94 8.06
N TYR A 30 -3.77 0.02 8.57
CA TYR A 30 -4.20 -1.13 9.35
C TYR A 30 -3.29 -1.28 10.56
N ARG A 31 -3.83 -1.80 11.66
CA ARG A 31 -3.10 -1.92 12.93
C ARG A 31 -2.01 -2.99 12.92
N ASP A 32 -2.05 -3.89 11.95
CA ASP A 32 -1.28 -5.14 11.93
C ASP A 32 -0.42 -5.35 10.67
N ILE A 33 -0.26 -4.32 9.82
CA ILE A 33 0.56 -4.43 8.60
C ILE A 33 1.95 -3.81 8.71
N ALA A 34 2.23 -2.96 9.71
CA ALA A 34 3.48 -2.20 9.78
C ALA A 34 4.75 -3.07 9.75
N MET A 35 4.67 -4.30 10.26
CA MET A 35 5.78 -5.27 10.29
C MET A 35 5.72 -6.31 9.15
N SER A 36 4.75 -6.20 8.24
CA SER A 36 4.67 -7.08 7.08
C SER A 36 5.68 -6.66 6.02
N GLU A 37 6.38 -7.61 5.41
CA GLU A 37 7.24 -7.36 4.25
C GLU A 37 6.43 -6.85 3.04
N MET A 38 5.13 -7.15 2.99
CA MET A 38 4.21 -6.76 1.92
C MET A 38 3.34 -5.54 2.29
N ALA A 39 3.71 -4.78 3.34
CA ALA A 39 2.89 -3.67 3.83
C ALA A 39 2.59 -2.62 2.75
N ASP A 40 3.58 -2.28 1.93
CA ASP A 40 3.42 -1.29 0.86
C ASP A 40 2.49 -1.78 -0.25
N ALA A 41 2.53 -3.09 -0.57
CA ALA A 41 1.60 -3.71 -1.52
C ALA A 41 0.16 -3.69 -1.00
N ILE A 42 -0.03 -3.91 0.31
CA ILE A 42 -1.33 -3.80 0.97
C ILE A 42 -1.84 -2.35 0.90
N VAL A 43 -0.99 -1.37 1.19
CA VAL A 43 -1.33 0.06 1.09
C VAL A 43 -1.75 0.43 -0.33
N PHE A 44 -1.01 -0.04 -1.34
CA PHE A 44 -1.31 0.21 -2.74
C PHE A 44 -2.64 -0.43 -3.16
N ALA A 45 -2.83 -1.74 -2.96
CA ALA A 45 -4.06 -2.43 -3.35
C ALA A 45 -5.30 -1.90 -2.60
N THR A 46 -5.15 -1.43 -1.36
CA THR A 46 -6.21 -0.74 -0.61
C THR A 46 -6.52 0.62 -1.23
N SER A 47 -5.49 1.38 -1.64
CA SER A 47 -5.69 2.68 -2.29
C SER A 47 -6.47 2.58 -3.60
N LEU A 48 -6.31 1.47 -4.34
CA LEU A 48 -7.06 1.20 -5.57
C LEU A 48 -8.53 0.79 -5.31
N GLY A 49 -8.95 0.65 -4.06
CA GLY A 49 -10.28 0.15 -3.70
C GLY A 49 -10.48 -1.35 -3.96
N ILE A 50 -9.42 -2.08 -4.29
CA ILE A 50 -9.43 -3.53 -4.50
C ILE A 50 -9.56 -4.24 -3.15
N ILE A 51 -8.78 -3.80 -2.16
CA ILE A 51 -8.91 -4.27 -0.78
C ILE A 51 -9.81 -3.31 -0.03
N ARG A 52 -10.81 -3.85 0.68
CA ARG A 52 -11.73 -3.07 1.51
C ARG A 52 -11.83 -3.65 2.91
N ASP A 53 -11.74 -2.77 3.92
CA ASP A 53 -12.16 -3.12 5.28
C ASP A 53 -13.68 -2.99 5.38
N VAL A 54 -14.38 -4.11 5.15
CA VAL A 54 -15.85 -4.15 5.15
C VAL A 54 -16.39 -4.35 6.57
N GLU A 55 -15.61 -4.95 7.46
CA GLU A 55 -16.02 -5.23 8.85
C GLU A 55 -15.63 -4.11 9.82
N ASN A 56 -14.85 -3.11 9.35
CA ASN A 56 -14.35 -1.98 10.12
C ASN A 56 -13.57 -2.42 11.38
N ASP A 57 -12.86 -3.54 11.27
CA ASP A 57 -12.07 -4.11 12.36
C ASP A 57 -10.66 -3.50 12.45
N GLN A 58 -10.28 -2.68 11.44
CA GLN A 58 -8.96 -2.06 11.29
C GLN A 58 -7.80 -3.07 11.32
N GLN A 59 -8.06 -4.33 10.96
CA GLN A 59 -7.07 -5.40 10.89
C GLN A 59 -7.08 -6.08 9.52
N PHE A 60 -5.93 -6.09 8.86
CA PHE A 60 -5.79 -6.73 7.56
C PHE A 60 -5.55 -8.24 7.65
N LYS A 61 -4.91 -8.72 8.72
CA LYS A 61 -4.56 -10.13 8.94
C LYS A 61 -3.73 -10.69 7.77
N PRO A 62 -2.50 -10.15 7.53
CA PRO A 62 -1.72 -10.42 6.33
C PRO A 62 -1.42 -11.92 6.10
N SER A 63 -1.18 -12.68 7.18
CA SER A 63 -0.85 -14.11 7.11
C SER A 63 -2.06 -15.04 7.00
N THR A 64 -3.29 -14.53 7.07
CA THR A 64 -4.49 -15.35 6.93
C THR A 64 -4.69 -15.73 5.47
N THR A 65 -5.01 -17.00 5.21
CA THR A 65 -5.40 -17.48 3.88
C THR A 65 -6.61 -16.70 3.36
N LEU A 66 -6.55 -16.22 2.13
CA LEU A 66 -7.65 -15.54 1.47
C LEU A 66 -8.79 -16.53 1.20
N THR A 67 -9.98 -16.24 1.70
CA THR A 67 -11.18 -17.05 1.43
C THR A 67 -11.87 -16.61 0.15
N MET A 68 -12.61 -17.51 -0.49
CA MET A 68 -13.44 -17.15 -1.64
C MET A 68 -14.49 -16.10 -1.28
N LYS A 69 -15.07 -16.15 -0.08
CA LYS A 69 -15.98 -15.14 0.45
C LYS A 69 -15.33 -13.75 0.48
N THR A 70 -14.14 -13.63 1.05
CA THR A 70 -13.42 -12.35 1.13
C THR A 70 -13.03 -11.84 -0.26
N LEU A 71 -12.51 -12.71 -1.13
CA LEU A 71 -12.17 -12.34 -2.51
C LEU A 71 -13.40 -11.84 -3.28
N ALA A 72 -14.51 -12.57 -3.19
CA ALA A 72 -15.77 -12.21 -3.84
C ALA A 72 -16.34 -10.89 -3.29
N ALA A 73 -16.24 -10.64 -1.98
CA ALA A 73 -16.67 -9.39 -1.38
C ALA A 73 -15.83 -8.18 -1.85
N TRP A 74 -14.51 -8.35 -1.90
CA TRP A 74 -13.59 -7.33 -2.41
C TRP A 74 -13.85 -7.03 -3.88
N TYR A 75 -13.98 -8.06 -4.72
CA TYR A 75 -14.29 -7.87 -6.12
C TYR A 75 -15.68 -7.25 -6.33
N GLY A 76 -16.68 -7.69 -5.57
CA GLY A 76 -18.01 -7.08 -5.59
C GLY A 76 -17.99 -5.60 -5.24
N ALA A 77 -17.20 -5.20 -4.24
CA ALA A 77 -17.00 -3.79 -3.90
C ALA A 77 -16.28 -3.02 -5.02
N PHE A 78 -15.24 -3.60 -5.61
CA PHE A 78 -14.50 -3.02 -6.74
C PHE A 78 -15.44 -2.76 -7.94
N GLN A 79 -16.32 -3.72 -8.24
CA GLN A 79 -17.37 -3.61 -9.27
C GLN A 79 -18.58 -2.74 -8.84
N ARG A 80 -18.50 -2.10 -7.67
CA ARG A 80 -19.55 -1.22 -7.11
C ARG A 80 -20.91 -1.91 -6.97
N LEU A 81 -20.92 -3.20 -6.63
CA LEU A 81 -22.15 -3.91 -6.30
C LEU A 81 -22.71 -3.41 -4.96
N ASP A 82 -24.03 -3.52 -4.82
CA ASP A 82 -24.72 -3.16 -3.58
C ASP A 82 -24.38 -4.13 -2.45
N GLY A 83 -23.98 -3.59 -1.31
CA GLY A 83 -23.69 -4.37 -0.11
C GLY A 83 -22.88 -3.56 0.91
N THR A 84 -23.13 -3.83 2.19
CA THR A 84 -22.49 -3.15 3.32
C THR A 84 -21.67 -4.08 4.19
N SER A 85 -21.88 -5.39 4.08
CA SER A 85 -21.11 -6.43 4.77
C SER A 85 -20.35 -7.31 3.77
N GLU A 86 -19.33 -8.03 4.26
CA GLU A 86 -18.59 -8.99 3.44
C GLU A 86 -19.52 -10.03 2.81
N HIS A 87 -20.48 -10.55 3.59
CA HIS A 87 -21.41 -11.55 3.10
C HIS A 87 -22.37 -11.01 2.03
N GLU A 88 -22.88 -9.79 2.19
CA GLU A 88 -23.74 -9.15 1.19
C GLU A 88 -23.02 -8.94 -0.13
N LEU A 89 -21.80 -8.39 -0.09
CA LEU A 89 -21.00 -8.15 -1.29
C LEU A 89 -20.59 -9.45 -1.98
N ALA A 90 -20.18 -10.47 -1.21
CA ALA A 90 -19.83 -11.77 -1.76
C ALA A 90 -21.04 -12.45 -2.44
N THR A 91 -22.23 -12.34 -1.83
CA THR A 91 -23.47 -12.86 -2.40
C THR A 91 -23.87 -12.09 -3.65
N ALA A 92 -23.70 -10.77 -3.67
CA ALA A 92 -23.93 -9.95 -4.85
C ALA A 92 -22.99 -10.34 -5.99
N ALA A 93 -21.72 -10.63 -5.70
CA ALA A 93 -20.76 -11.09 -6.70
C ALA A 93 -21.14 -12.45 -7.31
N VAL A 94 -21.68 -13.38 -6.50
CA VAL A 94 -22.26 -14.64 -7.02
C VAL A 94 -23.46 -14.36 -7.91
N ALA A 95 -24.39 -13.51 -7.46
CA ALA A 95 -25.61 -13.18 -8.21
C ALA A 95 -25.31 -12.49 -9.55
N ALA A 96 -24.25 -11.68 -9.61
CA ALA A 96 -23.74 -11.05 -10.83
C ALA A 96 -22.97 -12.02 -11.75
N GLY A 97 -22.72 -13.27 -11.31
CA GLY A 97 -22.03 -14.29 -12.09
C GLY A 97 -20.51 -14.16 -12.12
N TYR A 98 -19.91 -13.32 -11.27
CA TYR A 98 -18.46 -13.15 -11.20
C TYR A 98 -17.76 -14.35 -10.57
N VAL A 99 -18.38 -14.95 -9.56
CA VAL A 99 -17.91 -16.18 -8.91
C VAL A 99 -19.04 -17.21 -8.83
N SER A 100 -18.70 -18.49 -8.86
CA SER A 100 -19.68 -19.58 -8.76
C SER A 100 -20.00 -19.96 -7.31
N THR A 101 -19.13 -19.62 -6.36
CA THR A 101 -19.27 -19.95 -4.94
C THR A 101 -18.45 -18.98 -4.07
N ILE A 102 -18.86 -18.84 -2.81
CA ILE A 102 -18.11 -18.12 -1.75
C ILE A 102 -17.42 -19.08 -0.77
N GLU A 103 -17.60 -20.39 -0.96
CA GLU A 103 -17.05 -21.43 -0.08
C GLU A 103 -15.60 -21.75 -0.41
N GLY A 104 -14.80 -22.04 0.62
CA GLY A 104 -13.41 -22.47 0.47
C GLY A 104 -12.39 -21.33 0.40
N ASN A 105 -11.16 -21.69 0.05
CA ASN A 105 -10.04 -20.76 -0.08
C ASN A 105 -9.89 -20.31 -1.53
N ALA A 106 -9.55 -19.04 -1.72
CA ALA A 106 -9.20 -18.51 -3.02
C ALA A 106 -7.83 -19.02 -3.47
N THR A 107 -7.66 -19.12 -4.78
CA THR A 107 -6.42 -19.48 -5.45
C THR A 107 -5.93 -18.36 -6.36
N TYR A 108 -4.68 -18.45 -6.82
CA TYR A 108 -4.17 -17.54 -7.85
C TYR A 108 -5.01 -17.56 -9.14
N ALA A 109 -5.60 -18.71 -9.50
CA ALA A 109 -6.50 -18.79 -10.66
C ALA A 109 -7.77 -17.96 -10.46
N ASP A 110 -8.35 -17.96 -9.26
CA ASP A 110 -9.57 -17.18 -8.96
C ASP A 110 -9.27 -15.67 -9.06
N VAL A 111 -8.14 -15.23 -8.50
CA VAL A 111 -7.71 -13.83 -8.56
C VAL A 111 -7.43 -13.40 -10.01
N ASN A 112 -6.73 -14.24 -10.78
CA ASN A 112 -6.48 -14.01 -12.20
C ASN A 112 -7.78 -13.91 -13.00
N GLN A 113 -8.74 -14.78 -12.73
CA GLN A 113 -10.02 -14.77 -13.43
C GLN A 113 -10.82 -13.49 -13.17
N LEU A 114 -10.81 -12.99 -11.93
CA LEU A 114 -11.60 -11.82 -11.54
C LEU A 114 -10.97 -10.50 -11.97
N TYR A 115 -9.68 -10.31 -11.70
CA TYR A 115 -9.02 -9.02 -11.89
C TYR A 115 -8.27 -8.90 -13.21
N PHE A 116 -8.06 -10.01 -13.93
CA PHE A 116 -7.21 -10.05 -15.11
C PHE A 116 -7.82 -10.88 -16.25
N ASP A 117 -9.12 -11.17 -16.19
CA ASP A 117 -9.87 -12.00 -17.14
C ASP A 117 -9.24 -13.36 -17.47
N GLY A 118 -8.43 -13.90 -16.54
CA GLY A 118 -7.71 -15.15 -16.70
C GLY A 118 -6.52 -15.07 -17.68
N GLN A 119 -6.12 -13.87 -18.11
CA GLN A 119 -5.11 -13.67 -19.15
C GLN A 119 -3.68 -13.87 -18.64
N LEU A 120 -3.43 -13.83 -17.33
CA LEU A 120 -2.08 -14.04 -16.79
C LEU A 120 -1.65 -15.51 -16.91
N ALA A 121 -0.42 -15.72 -17.38
CA ALA A 121 0.22 -17.02 -17.39
C ALA A 121 0.74 -17.36 -15.98
N LEU A 122 0.08 -18.32 -15.32
CA LEU A 122 0.40 -18.71 -13.95
C LEU A 122 1.00 -20.12 -13.89
N THR A 123 2.09 -20.26 -13.15
CA THR A 123 2.71 -21.55 -12.81
C THR A 123 1.98 -22.26 -11.67
N ASN A 124 1.50 -21.53 -10.66
CA ASN A 124 0.87 -22.08 -9.46
C ASN A 124 -0.63 -21.79 -9.36
N LYS A 125 -1.38 -22.02 -10.45
CA LYS A 125 -2.82 -21.68 -10.59
C LYS A 125 -3.68 -22.10 -9.39
N GLN A 126 -3.50 -23.32 -8.90
CA GLN A 126 -4.34 -23.92 -7.86
C GLN A 126 -3.83 -23.68 -6.44
N ALA A 127 -2.69 -22.99 -6.28
CA ALA A 127 -2.18 -22.68 -4.96
C ALA A 127 -3.06 -21.63 -4.30
N THR A 128 -3.39 -21.85 -3.02
CA THR A 128 -4.02 -20.84 -2.19
C THR A 128 -3.02 -19.75 -1.84
N LEU A 129 -3.52 -18.56 -1.58
CA LEU A 129 -2.72 -17.41 -1.19
C LEU A 129 -3.23 -16.79 0.11
N THR A 130 -2.34 -16.15 0.83
CA THR A 130 -2.67 -15.27 1.96
C THR A 130 -3.18 -13.91 1.46
N ARG A 131 -3.78 -13.13 2.36
CA ARG A 131 -4.23 -11.77 2.04
C ARG A 131 -3.06 -10.87 1.63
N ALA A 132 -1.88 -11.05 2.24
CA ALA A 132 -0.68 -10.31 1.84
C ALA A 132 -0.18 -10.70 0.45
N GLU A 133 -0.10 -12.00 0.14
CA GLU A 133 0.27 -12.49 -1.19
C GLU A 133 -0.72 -12.03 -2.27
N PHE A 134 -2.01 -11.93 -1.95
CA PHE A 134 -2.99 -11.29 -2.83
C PHE A 134 -2.64 -9.84 -3.14
N ALA A 135 -2.30 -9.04 -2.13
CA ALA A 135 -1.94 -7.63 -2.33
C ALA A 135 -0.66 -7.49 -3.18
N GLU A 136 0.33 -8.34 -2.94
CA GLU A 136 1.55 -8.39 -3.75
C GLU A 136 1.26 -8.81 -5.20
N PHE A 137 0.42 -9.83 -5.42
CA PHE A 137 0.02 -10.27 -6.74
C PHE A 137 -0.69 -9.17 -7.54
N ILE A 138 -1.65 -8.49 -6.91
CA ILE A 138 -2.35 -7.33 -7.49
C ILE A 138 -1.35 -6.22 -7.85
N THR A 139 -0.45 -5.89 -6.93
CA THR A 139 0.56 -4.84 -7.13
C THR A 139 1.48 -5.16 -8.31
N THR A 140 1.98 -6.40 -8.36
CA THR A 140 2.90 -6.88 -9.40
C THR A 140 2.30 -6.74 -10.80
N HIS A 141 1.01 -7.00 -10.92
CA HIS A 141 0.31 -6.98 -12.21
C HIS A 141 -0.50 -5.70 -12.46
N ALA A 142 -0.46 -4.71 -11.58
CA ALA A 142 -1.32 -3.53 -11.66
C ALA A 142 -1.14 -2.69 -12.94
N MET A 143 0.06 -2.72 -13.51
CA MET A 143 0.40 -2.05 -14.79
C MET A 143 0.41 -3.00 -15.99
N THR A 144 0.13 -4.29 -15.81
CA THR A 144 0.00 -5.22 -16.93
C THR A 144 -1.27 -4.87 -17.70
N VAL A 145 -1.17 -4.77 -19.02
CA VAL A 145 -2.34 -4.58 -19.89
C VAL A 145 -3.02 -5.94 -20.08
N PHE A 146 -4.33 -5.99 -19.86
CA PHE A 146 -5.16 -7.15 -20.17
C PHE A 146 -6.47 -6.67 -20.79
N GLY A 147 -6.76 -7.15 -22.00
CA GLY A 147 -7.76 -6.52 -22.85
C GLY A 147 -7.29 -5.14 -23.34
N GLU A 148 -8.05 -4.08 -23.03
CA GLU A 148 -7.78 -2.71 -23.50
C GLU A 148 -7.18 -1.79 -22.41
N GLU A 149 -7.16 -2.23 -21.15
CA GLU A 149 -6.81 -1.38 -20.00
C GLU A 149 -5.91 -2.12 -19.00
N THR A 150 -5.27 -1.37 -18.11
CA THR A 150 -4.57 -1.91 -16.93
C THR A 150 -5.51 -1.94 -15.74
N LEU A 151 -5.15 -2.70 -14.70
CA LEU A 151 -5.94 -2.73 -13.45
C LEU A 151 -6.01 -1.34 -12.78
N LEU A 152 -4.95 -0.54 -12.89
CA LEU A 152 -4.95 0.86 -12.47
C LEU A 152 -6.01 1.69 -13.21
N ALA A 153 -6.11 1.54 -14.52
CA ALA A 153 -7.08 2.28 -15.33
C ALA A 153 -8.52 1.87 -14.98
N GLN A 154 -8.76 0.58 -14.75
CA GLN A 154 -10.06 0.07 -14.28
C GLN A 154 -10.43 0.63 -12.89
N ALA A 155 -9.44 0.83 -12.02
CA ALA A 155 -9.62 1.51 -10.73
C ALA A 155 -9.84 3.03 -10.86
N ALA A 156 -9.86 3.58 -12.09
CA ALA A 156 -9.91 5.00 -12.40
C ALA A 156 -8.69 5.80 -11.90
N PHE A 157 -7.53 5.15 -11.81
CA PHE A 157 -6.25 5.79 -11.50
C PHE A 157 -5.54 6.21 -12.78
N THR A 158 -4.99 7.43 -12.77
CA THR A 158 -4.17 7.96 -13.87
C THR A 158 -2.84 8.48 -13.32
N ALA A 159 -1.77 8.37 -14.11
CA ALA A 159 -0.45 8.82 -13.69
C ALA A 159 -0.45 10.31 -13.25
N GLY A 160 0.19 10.57 -12.12
CA GLY A 160 0.39 11.90 -11.55
C GLY A 160 1.79 12.46 -11.78
N PRO A 161 2.09 13.65 -11.23
CA PRO A 161 3.41 14.27 -11.31
C PRO A 161 4.46 13.49 -10.51
N THR A 162 5.67 13.47 -11.03
CA THR A 162 6.89 13.03 -10.33
C THR A 162 7.85 14.22 -10.22
N GLY A 163 8.81 14.14 -9.30
CA GLY A 163 9.78 15.19 -9.08
C GLY A 163 9.86 15.66 -7.63
N VAL A 164 10.65 16.71 -7.40
CA VAL A 164 10.82 17.30 -6.07
C VAL A 164 9.57 18.07 -5.66
N VAL A 165 9.13 17.87 -4.42
CA VAL A 165 8.11 18.70 -3.78
C VAL A 165 8.74 20.05 -3.43
N GLU A 166 8.44 21.07 -4.23
CA GLU A 166 8.99 22.43 -4.09
C GLU A 166 8.39 23.17 -2.89
N ALA A 167 7.11 22.93 -2.62
CA ALA A 167 6.38 23.53 -1.51
C ALA A 167 5.17 22.69 -1.14
N VAL A 168 4.77 22.76 0.13
CA VAL A 168 3.50 22.23 0.63
C VAL A 168 2.73 23.35 1.30
N ASN A 169 1.53 23.62 0.78
CA ASN A 169 0.62 24.60 1.32
C ASN A 169 -0.64 23.92 1.84
N LYS A 170 -1.24 24.46 2.89
CA LYS A 170 -2.58 24.07 3.32
C LYS A 170 -3.57 25.11 2.82
N VAL A 171 -4.48 24.69 1.94
CA VAL A 171 -5.57 25.53 1.42
C VAL A 171 -6.86 24.94 1.95
N ASP A 172 -7.56 25.70 2.80
CA ASP A 172 -8.69 25.23 3.60
C ASP A 172 -8.34 23.97 4.42
N THR A 173 -8.91 22.83 4.06
CA THR A 173 -8.70 21.54 4.73
C THR A 173 -7.76 20.60 3.99
N ALA A 174 -7.37 20.95 2.76
CA ALA A 174 -6.55 20.11 1.90
C ALA A 174 -5.09 20.60 1.85
N TYR A 175 -4.18 19.65 1.67
CA TYR A 175 -2.79 19.96 1.33
C TYR A 175 -2.65 20.07 -0.19
N VAL A 176 -1.87 21.05 -0.62
CA VAL A 176 -1.54 21.30 -2.03
C VAL A 176 -0.02 21.24 -2.17
N LEU A 177 0.46 20.28 -2.96
CA LEU A 177 1.87 20.11 -3.29
C LEU A 177 2.21 20.95 -4.52
N THR A 178 3.37 21.61 -4.52
CA THR A 178 3.92 22.25 -5.73
C THR A 178 5.03 21.38 -6.28
N ILE A 179 4.89 20.91 -7.53
CA ILE A 179 5.87 20.05 -8.20
C ILE A 179 6.06 20.58 -9.63
N GLY A 180 7.28 20.92 -10.03
CA GLY A 180 7.56 21.53 -11.33
C GLY A 180 6.79 22.85 -11.53
N GLY A 181 6.70 23.67 -10.48
CA GLY A 181 5.95 24.93 -10.47
C GLY A 181 4.42 24.82 -10.57
N LYS A 182 3.85 23.61 -10.54
CA LYS A 182 2.40 23.39 -10.64
C LYS A 182 1.80 22.89 -9.32
N PRO A 183 0.62 23.41 -8.92
CA PRO A 183 -0.07 22.95 -7.72
C PRO A 183 -0.86 21.65 -7.98
N TYR A 184 -0.82 20.73 -7.02
CA TYR A 184 -1.56 19.48 -7.02
C TYR A 184 -2.18 19.21 -5.66
N THR A 185 -3.50 19.10 -5.61
CA THR A 185 -4.25 18.87 -4.38
C THR A 185 -4.16 17.40 -3.96
N LEU A 186 -3.87 17.14 -2.68
CA LEU A 186 -4.00 15.83 -2.07
C LEU A 186 -5.48 15.47 -1.88
N GLY A 187 -5.82 14.21 -2.09
CA GLY A 187 -7.14 13.67 -1.75
C GLY A 187 -7.46 13.79 -0.26
N MET A 188 -8.68 13.42 0.12
CA MET A 188 -9.10 13.40 1.53
C MET A 188 -8.39 12.30 2.34
N HIS A 189 -8.12 11.16 1.71
CA HIS A 189 -7.44 10.01 2.31
C HIS A 189 -6.36 9.48 1.35
N PRO A 190 -5.33 10.29 1.03
CA PRO A 190 -4.30 9.86 0.10
C PRO A 190 -3.46 8.80 0.80
N SER A 191 -3.15 7.73 0.09
CA SER A 191 -2.23 6.69 0.53
C SER A 191 -0.81 7.02 0.09
N ILE A 192 0.18 6.70 0.92
CA ILE A 192 1.58 6.87 0.58
C ILE A 192 2.40 5.64 0.88
N ILE A 193 3.44 5.47 0.08
CA ILE A 193 4.63 4.72 0.45
C ILE A 193 5.68 5.75 0.85
N GLY A 194 5.95 5.82 2.14
CA GLY A 194 6.89 6.78 2.73
C GLY A 194 6.89 6.73 4.25
N ASN A 195 7.91 7.35 4.85
CA ASN A 195 8.16 7.29 6.29
C ASN A 195 7.32 8.27 7.12
N SER A 196 6.69 9.28 6.49
CA SER A 196 5.92 10.29 7.22
C SER A 196 4.59 10.57 6.53
N VAL A 197 3.51 10.48 7.31
CA VAL A 197 2.15 10.83 6.91
C VAL A 197 1.84 12.33 7.09
N ASP A 198 2.80 13.15 7.50
CA ASP A 198 2.63 14.61 7.62
C ASP A 198 3.14 15.31 6.34
N PRO A 199 2.26 15.83 5.47
CA PRO A 199 2.69 16.51 4.24
C PRO A 199 3.53 17.75 4.49
N SER A 200 3.41 18.40 5.66
CA SER A 200 4.14 19.65 5.94
C SER A 200 5.66 19.47 5.90
N ILE A 201 6.15 18.24 6.09
CA ILE A 201 7.57 17.91 6.04
C ILE A 201 8.03 17.26 4.72
N TRP A 202 7.17 17.23 3.70
CA TRP A 202 7.53 16.65 2.39
C TRP A 202 8.28 17.61 1.48
N THR A 203 8.34 18.91 1.82
CA THR A 203 9.12 19.89 1.06
C THR A 203 10.57 19.42 0.93
N GLY A 204 11.07 19.37 -0.31
CA GLY A 204 12.41 18.88 -0.66
C GLY A 204 12.52 17.37 -0.87
N GLN A 205 11.48 16.58 -0.57
CA GLN A 205 11.44 15.16 -0.89
C GLN A 205 11.11 14.94 -2.36
N TYR A 206 11.60 13.84 -2.93
CA TYR A 206 11.28 13.42 -4.29
C TYR A 206 10.03 12.51 -4.29
N ILE A 207 9.18 12.68 -5.30
CA ILE A 207 8.07 11.78 -5.61
C ILE A 207 8.50 10.94 -6.82
N ALA A 208 8.79 9.66 -6.58
CA ALA A 208 9.14 8.72 -7.65
C ALA A 208 7.95 8.29 -8.49
N GLN A 209 6.76 8.26 -7.88
CA GLN A 209 5.54 7.82 -8.52
C GLN A 209 4.33 8.44 -7.82
N SER A 210 3.33 8.85 -8.58
CA SER A 210 2.05 9.27 -8.00
C SER A 210 0.91 8.96 -8.96
N PHE A 211 -0.30 8.91 -8.42
CA PHE A 211 -1.51 8.69 -9.20
C PHE A 211 -2.64 9.61 -8.74
N PHE A 212 -3.36 10.15 -9.72
CA PHE A 212 -4.65 10.78 -9.52
C PHE A 212 -5.75 9.73 -9.51
N ALA A 213 -6.77 9.96 -8.69
CA ALA A 213 -8.05 9.27 -8.80
C ALA A 213 -9.18 10.22 -8.36
N PRO A 214 -10.47 9.86 -8.55
CA PRO A 214 -11.59 10.66 -8.08
C PRO A 214 -11.45 10.98 -6.59
N ASN A 215 -11.67 12.24 -6.19
CA ASN A 215 -11.69 12.61 -4.79
C ASN A 215 -13.00 12.13 -4.15
N HIS A 216 -12.99 10.92 -3.59
CA HIS A 216 -14.15 10.37 -2.91
C HIS A 216 -14.36 11.11 -1.58
N THR A 217 -15.24 12.11 -1.57
CA THR A 217 -15.84 12.59 -0.32
C THR A 217 -16.75 11.49 0.21
N SER A 218 -16.53 11.03 1.43
CA SER A 218 -17.41 10.08 2.13
C SER A 218 -18.84 10.63 2.31
N ASP A 219 -19.05 11.91 2.01
CA ASP A 219 -20.36 12.56 2.01
C ASP A 219 -20.87 12.74 0.57
N MET A 220 -21.92 11.99 0.27
CA MET A 220 -22.56 11.83 -1.03
C MET A 220 -23.43 13.05 -1.44
N HIS A 221 -23.02 14.28 -1.09
CA HIS A 221 -23.82 15.51 -1.25
C HIS A 221 -23.04 16.76 -1.72
N SER A 222 -22.00 16.61 -2.56
CA SER A 222 -21.48 17.77 -3.31
C SER A 222 -21.65 17.57 -4.81
N HIS A 223 -22.30 18.55 -5.45
CA HIS A 223 -22.63 18.59 -6.87
C HIS A 223 -21.47 19.05 -7.76
N ASP A 224 -20.24 19.03 -7.26
CA ASP A 224 -19.08 19.40 -8.06
C ASP A 224 -18.50 18.14 -8.71
N ALA A 225 -18.47 18.16 -10.04
CA ALA A 225 -17.91 17.12 -10.89
C ALA A 225 -16.58 16.61 -10.32
N ALA A 226 -16.46 15.28 -10.21
CA ALA A 226 -15.31 14.51 -9.74
C ALA A 226 -13.96 15.22 -9.97
N SER A 227 -13.52 16.03 -9.01
CA SER A 227 -12.20 16.64 -9.08
C SER A 227 -11.19 15.52 -8.84
N GLN A 228 -10.34 15.22 -9.82
CA GLN A 228 -9.19 14.35 -9.59
C GLN A 228 -8.26 15.00 -8.56
N ALA A 229 -7.74 14.19 -7.64
CA ALA A 229 -6.76 14.61 -6.64
C ALA A 229 -5.68 13.53 -6.52
N LEU A 230 -4.51 13.88 -5.98
CA LEU A 230 -3.46 12.89 -5.72
C LEU A 230 -3.93 11.94 -4.63
N GLN A 231 -4.15 10.67 -4.98
CA GLN A 231 -4.66 9.64 -4.07
C GLN A 231 -3.59 8.63 -3.68
N PHE A 232 -2.54 8.46 -4.49
CA PHE A 232 -1.42 7.59 -4.16
C PHE A 232 -0.09 8.26 -4.49
N ILE A 233 0.88 8.19 -3.57
CA ILE A 233 2.19 8.83 -3.72
C ILE A 233 3.29 7.91 -3.18
N VAL A 234 4.38 7.78 -3.93
CA VAL A 234 5.61 7.11 -3.50
C VAL A 234 6.67 8.18 -3.28
N LEU A 235 7.06 8.36 -2.02
CA LEU A 235 8.14 9.26 -1.63
C LEU A 235 9.49 8.52 -1.68
N GLY A 236 10.52 9.19 -2.20
CA GLY A 236 11.84 8.62 -2.47
C GLY A 236 12.16 8.64 -3.97
N ASP A 237 13.28 8.03 -4.36
CA ASP A 237 13.82 8.13 -5.73
C ASP A 237 13.47 6.93 -6.62
N THR A 238 12.89 5.87 -6.05
CA THR A 238 12.58 4.62 -6.76
C THR A 238 11.07 4.44 -6.91
N PRO A 239 10.55 4.19 -8.12
CA PRO A 239 9.12 3.91 -8.30
C PRO A 239 8.76 2.59 -7.61
N PHE A 240 7.54 2.50 -7.09
CA PHE A 240 7.09 1.29 -6.40
C PHE A 240 6.70 0.19 -7.39
N ILE A 241 5.93 0.56 -8.41
CA ILE A 241 5.59 -0.33 -9.53
C ILE A 241 6.25 0.18 -10.81
N THR A 242 6.86 -0.73 -11.56
CA THR A 242 7.46 -0.44 -12.86
C THR A 242 6.53 -0.95 -13.95
N ALA A 243 6.27 -0.13 -14.97
CA ALA A 243 5.56 -0.61 -16.15
C ALA A 243 6.36 -1.76 -16.76
N ILE A 244 5.75 -2.95 -16.82
CA ILE A 244 6.33 -4.05 -17.57
C ILE A 244 6.16 -3.64 -19.03
N SER A 245 7.24 -3.17 -19.66
CA SER A 245 7.21 -2.97 -21.12
C SER A 245 6.94 -4.34 -21.73
N GLU A 246 5.93 -4.42 -22.61
CA GLU A 246 5.75 -5.58 -23.46
C GLU A 246 7.12 -5.94 -24.05
N VAL A 247 7.63 -7.10 -23.69
CA VAL A 247 8.75 -7.69 -24.40
C VAL A 247 8.23 -7.91 -25.80
N GLU A 248 8.76 -7.17 -26.78
CA GLU A 248 8.54 -7.46 -28.19
C GLU A 248 8.71 -8.96 -28.39
N GLU A 249 7.66 -9.59 -28.90
CA GLU A 249 7.60 -11.02 -29.20
C GLU A 249 8.58 -11.31 -30.35
N ASP A 250 9.88 -11.40 -30.06
CA ASP A 250 10.85 -11.97 -30.98
C ASP A 250 10.62 -13.48 -31.04
N THR A 251 9.85 -13.86 -32.04
CA THR A 251 9.58 -15.23 -32.44
C THR A 251 10.87 -15.88 -32.96
N THR A 252 11.74 -16.29 -32.04
CA THR A 252 12.68 -17.38 -32.31
C THR A 252 12.59 -18.43 -31.21
N ALA A 253 11.74 -19.43 -31.47
CA ALA A 253 11.79 -20.70 -30.79
C ALA A 253 13.18 -21.33 -30.94
N THR A 254 14.06 -21.20 -29.95
CA THR A 254 15.22 -22.07 -29.75
C THR A 254 15.61 -22.12 -28.27
N SER A 255 15.18 -23.21 -27.62
CA SER A 255 15.79 -23.87 -26.45
C SER A 255 16.19 -23.04 -25.21
N LEU A 256 15.35 -23.09 -24.16
CA LEU A 256 15.81 -23.00 -22.76
C LEU A 256 15.90 -24.41 -22.15
N GLN A 257 16.83 -25.20 -22.69
CA GLN A 257 17.34 -26.43 -22.06
C GLN A 257 18.86 -26.31 -21.80
N THR A 258 19.39 -25.09 -21.65
CA THR A 258 20.83 -24.87 -21.48
C THR A 258 21.11 -23.76 -20.47
N ILE A 259 20.71 -23.95 -19.21
CA ILE A 259 21.40 -23.39 -18.03
C ILE A 259 21.41 -24.43 -16.88
N GLU A 260 21.55 -25.71 -17.22
CA GLU A 260 22.00 -26.75 -16.28
C GLU A 260 23.08 -27.56 -16.98
N GLN A 261 24.32 -27.06 -16.91
CA GLN A 261 25.62 -27.71 -17.16
C GLN A 261 26.57 -26.75 -17.90
N ALA A 262 27.29 -25.93 -17.13
CA ALA A 262 28.71 -25.62 -17.37
C ALA A 262 29.19 -24.56 -16.37
N LEU A 263 29.52 -24.98 -15.14
CA LEU A 263 30.72 -24.46 -14.48
C LEU A 263 31.19 -25.47 -13.44
N ILE A 264 31.75 -26.58 -13.93
CA ILE A 264 32.81 -27.27 -13.20
C ILE A 264 34.08 -26.50 -13.57
N ILE A 265 34.54 -25.65 -12.65
CA ILE A 265 35.93 -25.21 -12.61
C ILE A 265 36.43 -25.56 -11.21
N ASP A 266 37.48 -26.37 -11.22
CA ASP A 266 38.35 -26.71 -10.10
C ASP A 266 38.84 -25.42 -9.42
N GLU A 267 38.47 -25.20 -8.16
CA GLU A 267 39.16 -24.23 -7.29
C GLU A 267 39.64 -24.96 -6.02
N GLU A 268 40.95 -24.90 -5.82
CA GLU A 268 41.67 -25.39 -4.65
C GLU A 268 41.18 -24.76 -3.33
N PRO A 269 41.36 -25.45 -2.18
CA PRO A 269 40.88 -24.94 -0.90
C PRO A 269 41.70 -23.75 -0.42
N VAL A 270 41.06 -22.58 -0.34
CA VAL A 270 41.61 -21.40 0.36
C VAL A 270 41.36 -21.55 1.86
N GLU A 271 42.44 -21.65 2.64
CA GLU A 271 42.41 -21.51 4.10
C GLU A 271 41.89 -20.12 4.49
N THR A 272 40.71 -20.06 5.10
CA THR A 272 40.22 -18.82 5.75
C THR A 272 40.71 -18.76 7.20
N SER A 273 41.66 -17.85 7.45
CA SER A 273 42.19 -17.49 8.76
C SER A 273 41.10 -16.98 9.72
N SER A 274 41.00 -17.60 10.89
CA SER A 274 40.00 -17.35 11.94
C SER A 274 40.27 -16.13 12.85
N GLU A 275 41.03 -15.13 12.40
CA GLU A 275 41.46 -14.02 13.27
C GLU A 275 40.49 -12.82 13.32
N ASN A 276 39.65 -12.60 12.30
CA ASN A 276 38.78 -11.41 12.28
C ASN A 276 37.52 -11.52 13.15
N ASN A 277 37.10 -12.74 13.54
CA ASN A 277 35.94 -12.92 14.42
C ASN A 277 36.25 -12.75 15.92
N ARG A 278 37.52 -12.73 16.35
CA ARG A 278 37.87 -12.51 17.77
C ARG A 278 37.84 -11.03 18.17
N MET A 279 38.08 -10.13 17.23
CA MET A 279 38.15 -8.68 17.51
C MET A 279 36.75 -8.06 17.68
N MET A 280 35.73 -8.58 16.99
CA MET A 280 34.35 -8.10 17.13
C MET A 280 33.70 -8.49 18.48
N TRP A 281 34.05 -9.68 19.02
CA TRP A 281 33.55 -10.12 20.33
C TRP A 281 34.22 -9.39 21.50
N LEU A 282 35.51 -9.02 21.40
CA LEU A 282 36.20 -8.25 22.45
C LEU A 282 35.65 -6.82 22.61
N VAL A 283 35.24 -6.17 21.52
CA VAL A 283 34.65 -4.82 21.56
C VAL A 283 33.25 -4.85 22.21
N MET A 284 32.44 -5.88 21.95
CA MET A 284 31.09 -6.02 22.51
C MET A 284 31.10 -6.23 24.03
N PHE A 285 32.05 -6.98 24.58
CA PHE A 285 32.17 -7.18 26.04
C PHE A 285 32.74 -5.95 26.78
N GLY A 286 33.62 -5.17 26.13
CA GLY A 286 34.20 -3.96 26.72
C GLY A 286 33.16 -2.85 26.99
N VAL A 287 32.23 -2.64 26.05
CA VAL A 287 31.18 -1.61 26.19
C VAL A 287 30.16 -1.99 27.27
N GLY A 288 29.79 -3.27 27.38
CA GLY A 288 28.86 -3.74 28.42
C GLY A 288 29.37 -3.52 29.84
N ALA A 289 30.67 -3.74 30.10
CA ALA A 289 31.27 -3.54 31.41
C ALA A 289 31.30 -2.05 31.85
N ILE A 290 31.48 -1.12 30.90
CA ILE A 290 31.48 0.33 31.15
C ILE A 290 30.06 0.81 31.51
N VAL A 291 29.03 0.32 30.83
CA VAL A 291 27.64 0.71 31.11
C VAL A 291 27.19 0.20 32.48
N ILE A 292 27.51 -1.06 32.81
CA ILE A 292 27.16 -1.65 34.12
C ILE A 292 27.93 -0.95 35.26
N GLY A 293 29.23 -0.67 35.08
CA GLY A 293 30.03 0.08 36.05
C GLY A 293 29.49 1.49 36.31
N SER A 294 29.06 2.17 35.24
CA SER A 294 28.51 3.53 35.31
C SER A 294 27.16 3.57 36.05
N LEU A 295 26.29 2.59 35.81
CA LEU A 295 25.01 2.43 36.52
C LEU A 295 25.21 2.09 38.01
N TYR A 296 26.20 1.25 38.33
CA TYR A 296 26.52 0.91 39.72
C TYR A 296 27.07 2.11 40.51
N MET A 297 27.93 2.93 39.88
CA MET A 297 28.47 4.16 40.47
C MET A 297 27.40 5.24 40.67
N TYR A 298 26.44 5.34 39.73
CA TYR A 298 25.32 6.27 39.84
C TYR A 298 24.39 5.91 41.01
N LYS A 299 24.05 4.63 41.16
CA LYS A 299 23.20 4.12 42.26
C LYS A 299 23.88 4.27 43.63
N ARG A 300 25.22 4.19 43.71
CA ARG A 300 25.96 4.39 44.96
C ARG A 300 25.99 5.85 45.42
N LYS A 301 25.91 6.83 44.50
CA LYS A 301 25.85 8.26 44.84
C LYS A 301 24.46 8.71 45.31
N SER A 302 23.39 8.01 44.95
CA SER A 302 22.03 8.35 45.38
C SER A 302 21.63 7.75 46.75
N LEU A 303 22.55 7.05 47.42
CA LEU A 303 22.36 6.41 48.73
C LEU A 303 23.25 7.03 49.82
N LYS A 304 23.76 8.24 49.60
CA LYS A 304 24.41 9.06 50.61
C LYS A 304 23.68 10.38 50.76
#